data_AF-A0A950ZW53-F1
#
_entry.id   AF-A0A950ZW53-F1
#
_cell.length_a   1.000
_cell.length_b   1.000
_cell.length_c   1.000
_cell.angle_alpha   90.00
_cell.angle_beta   90.00
_cell.angle_gamma   90.00
#
_symmetry.space_group_name_H-M   'P 1'
#
loop_
_entity.id
_entity.type
_entity.pdbx_description
1 polymer ?
#
loop_
_entity_poly.entity_id
_entity_poly.type
_entity_poly.pdbx_seq_one_letter_code
_entity_poly.pdbx_strand_id
1 'polypeptide(L)'
;MQCDDVTELLLSAEPNPAVDRHLHACTRCAHVARGLGHLNAVLHSALVCKPPAQLQQQLLGLVDVYAPQPKRQAWWSRLFTGDFSVPQLVLRPNVIAAQGLAALMLALASWQVFGWLSTFQPVVGDVGYAVQLVVTSPASTYINSFQLDLQSLGLWSVVGIAGWLISENGLIGRRLPRLGLS
;
A
#
# COMPACT_ATOMS: atom_id res chain seq x y z
N MET A 1 -25.69 16.58 -9.36
CA MET A 1 -25.48 15.67 -10.50
C MET A 1 -26.83 15.43 -11.12
N GLN A 2 -27.02 15.88 -12.36
CA GLN A 2 -28.28 15.73 -13.07
C GLN A 2 -28.35 14.33 -13.72
N CYS A 3 -29.55 13.87 -14.07
CA CYS A 3 -29.72 12.54 -14.68
C CYS A 3 -29.03 12.45 -16.06
N ASP A 4 -28.95 13.56 -16.78
CA ASP A 4 -28.31 13.63 -18.10
C ASP A 4 -26.80 13.42 -17.98
N ASP A 5 -26.13 14.09 -17.02
CA ASP A 5 -24.70 13.91 -16.71
C ASP A 5 -24.36 12.45 -16.37
N VAL A 6 -25.25 11.77 -15.63
CA VAL A 6 -25.06 10.38 -15.21
C VAL A 6 -25.12 9.44 -16.41
N THR A 7 -25.96 9.75 -17.39
CA THR A 7 -26.11 8.90 -18.59
C THR A 7 -24.86 8.98 -19.47
N GLU A 8 -24.28 10.17 -19.63
CA GLU A 8 -23.01 10.35 -20.33
C GLU A 8 -21.85 9.64 -19.61
N LEU A 9 -21.80 9.74 -18.28
CA LEU A 9 -20.80 9.06 -17.46
C LEU A 9 -21.00 7.54 -17.37
N LEU A 10 -22.20 7.02 -17.61
CA LEU A 10 -22.43 5.57 -17.72
C LEU A 10 -21.90 4.99 -19.04
N LEU A 11 -21.74 5.84 -20.07
CA LEU A 11 -21.17 5.45 -21.36
C LEU A 11 -19.64 5.61 -21.38
N SER A 12 -19.07 6.36 -20.44
CA SER A 12 -17.62 6.41 -20.28
C SER A 12 -17.11 5.14 -19.58
N ALA A 13 -15.94 4.65 -20.01
CA ALA A 13 -15.36 3.41 -19.48
C ALA A 13 -14.72 3.58 -18.08
N GLU A 14 -14.72 4.80 -17.53
CA GLU A 14 -14.02 5.11 -16.28
C GLU A 14 -14.95 4.96 -15.06
N PRO A 15 -14.53 4.19 -14.05
CA PRO A 15 -15.32 4.02 -12.84
C PRO A 15 -15.38 5.32 -12.03
N ASN A 16 -16.59 5.80 -11.73
CA ASN A 16 -16.81 7.03 -10.96
C ASN A 16 -17.70 6.77 -9.73
N PRO A 17 -17.19 6.93 -8.50
CA PRO A 17 -17.95 6.64 -7.28
C PRO A 17 -19.14 7.59 -7.07
N ALA A 18 -19.17 8.75 -7.74
CA ALA A 18 -20.32 9.65 -7.71
C ALA A 18 -21.52 9.08 -8.49
N VAL A 19 -21.27 8.32 -9.55
CA VAL A 19 -22.30 7.62 -10.33
C VAL A 19 -22.94 6.54 -9.48
N ASP A 20 -22.15 5.72 -8.80
CA ASP A 20 -22.67 4.65 -7.93
C ASP A 20 -23.62 5.19 -6.85
N ARG A 21 -23.23 6.29 -6.20
CA ARG A 21 -24.10 6.95 -5.20
C ARG A 21 -25.41 7.45 -5.82
N HIS A 22 -25.37 7.96 -7.05
CA HIS A 22 -26.58 8.41 -7.75
C HIS A 22 -27.48 7.25 -8.20
N LEU A 23 -26.89 6.13 -8.65
CA LEU A 23 -27.64 4.93 -9.04
C LEU A 23 -28.43 4.36 -7.86
N HIS A 24 -27.90 4.43 -6.63
CA HIS A 24 -28.64 4.04 -5.43
C HIS A 24 -29.82 4.96 -5.11
N ALA A 25 -29.74 6.25 -5.47
CA ALA A 25 -30.77 7.24 -5.20
C ALA A 25 -31.83 7.37 -6.30
N CYS A 26 -31.48 7.08 -7.56
CA CYS A 26 -32.35 7.28 -8.72
C CYS A 26 -32.68 5.96 -9.44
N THR A 27 -33.93 5.50 -9.29
CA THR A 27 -34.41 4.24 -9.88
C THR A 27 -34.39 4.24 -11.42
N ARG A 28 -34.60 5.40 -12.05
CA ARG A 28 -34.55 5.56 -13.51
C ARG A 28 -33.14 5.32 -14.05
N CYS A 29 -32.14 5.97 -13.47
CA CYS A 29 -30.73 5.77 -13.85
C CYS A 29 -30.26 4.34 -13.55
N ALA A 30 -30.69 3.76 -12.43
CA ALA A 30 -30.42 2.35 -12.12
C ALA A 30 -31.04 1.36 -13.11
N HIS A 31 -32.17 1.69 -13.72
CA HIS A 31 -32.78 0.86 -14.76
C HIS A 31 -31.97 0.94 -16.07
N VAL A 32 -31.56 2.14 -16.48
CA VAL A 32 -30.71 2.35 -17.67
C VAL A 32 -29.37 1.63 -17.52
N ALA A 33 -28.70 1.77 -16.37
CA ALA A 33 -27.43 1.10 -16.09
C ALA A 33 -27.55 -0.44 -16.19
N ARG A 34 -28.63 -1.02 -15.68
CA ARG A 34 -28.91 -2.47 -15.82
C ARG A 34 -29.13 -2.86 -17.28
N GLY A 35 -29.86 -2.05 -18.06
CA GLY A 35 -30.06 -2.27 -19.48
C GLY A 35 -28.75 -2.26 -20.27
N LEU A 36 -27.88 -1.28 -20.02
CA LEU A 36 -26.54 -1.20 -20.62
C LEU A 36 -25.67 -2.38 -20.23
N GLY A 37 -25.69 -2.80 -18.95
CA GLY A 37 -24.98 -3.98 -18.48
C GLY A 37 -25.44 -5.27 -19.18
N HIS A 38 -26.75 -5.43 -19.39
CA HIS A 38 -27.28 -6.58 -20.12
C HIS A 38 -26.88 -6.56 -21.60
N LEU A 39 -26.97 -5.40 -22.25
CA LEU A 39 -26.56 -5.23 -23.65
C LEU A 39 -25.07 -5.52 -23.84
N ASN A 40 -24.22 -5.04 -22.92
CA ASN A 40 -22.79 -5.33 -22.94
C ASN A 40 -22.51 -6.83 -22.76
N ALA A 41 -23.23 -7.52 -21.86
CA ALA A 41 -23.07 -8.96 -21.68
C ALA A 41 -23.45 -9.76 -22.93
N VAL A 42 -24.56 -9.39 -23.58
CA VAL A 42 -25.01 -10.03 -24.84
C VAL A 42 -24.00 -9.77 -25.96
N LEU A 43 -23.56 -8.52 -26.13
CA LEU A 43 -22.53 -8.15 -27.11
C LEU A 43 -21.24 -8.91 -26.87
N HIS A 44 -20.78 -9.00 -25.63
CA HIS A 44 -19.58 -9.74 -25.28
C HIS A 44 -19.72 -11.23 -25.63
N SER A 45 -20.88 -11.83 -25.37
CA SER A 45 -21.13 -13.23 -25.74
C SER A 45 -21.17 -13.48 -27.25
N ALA A 46 -21.61 -12.48 -28.02
CA ALA A 46 -21.71 -12.56 -29.48
C ALA A 46 -20.40 -12.22 -30.20
N LEU A 47 -19.59 -11.30 -29.64
CA LEU A 47 -18.37 -10.78 -30.25
C LEU A 47 -17.11 -11.50 -29.78
N VAL A 48 -17.11 -12.05 -28.55
CA VAL A 48 -15.97 -12.80 -28.03
C VAL A 48 -16.05 -14.24 -28.50
N CYS A 49 -15.51 -14.48 -29.68
CA CYS A 49 -15.24 -15.83 -30.16
C CYS A 49 -14.25 -16.52 -29.21
N LYS A 50 -14.48 -17.82 -28.97
CA LYS A 50 -13.53 -18.66 -28.23
C LYS A 50 -12.16 -18.56 -28.92
N PRO A 51 -11.09 -18.19 -28.20
CA PRO A 51 -9.77 -18.06 -28.82
C PRO A 51 -9.34 -19.43 -29.39
N PRO A 52 -8.63 -19.44 -30.52
CA PRO A 52 -8.19 -20.67 -31.17
C PRO A 52 -7.37 -21.52 -30.19
N ALA A 53 -7.56 -22.84 -30.22
CA ALA A 53 -6.97 -23.79 -29.25
C ALA A 53 -5.44 -23.66 -29.15
N GLN A 54 -4.79 -23.31 -30.25
CA GLN A 54 -3.35 -23.10 -30.33
C GLN A 54 -2.89 -21.89 -29.49
N LEU A 55 -3.69 -20.81 -29.46
CA LEU A 55 -3.43 -19.61 -28.67
C LEU A 55 -3.69 -19.88 -27.17
N GLN A 56 -4.67 -20.71 -26.85
CA GLN A 56 -4.88 -21.20 -25.47
C GLN A 56 -3.69 -22.01 -24.97
N GLN A 57 -3.13 -22.90 -25.80
CA GLN A 57 -1.94 -23.68 -25.46
C GLN A 57 -0.70 -22.80 -25.30
N GLN A 58 -0.53 -21.78 -26.16
CA GLN A 58 0.54 -20.80 -26.02
C GLN A 58 0.42 -19.98 -24.72
N LEU A 59 -0.80 -19.54 -24.38
CA LEU A 59 -1.05 -18.82 -23.12
C LEU A 59 -0.81 -19.71 -21.90
N LEU A 60 -1.22 -20.98 -21.93
CA LEU A 60 -0.95 -21.93 -20.86
C LEU A 60 0.56 -22.19 -20.70
N GLY A 61 1.28 -22.36 -21.82
CA GLY A 61 2.74 -22.47 -21.80
C GLY A 61 3.43 -21.22 -21.27
N LEU A 62 2.91 -20.02 -21.57
CA LEU A 62 3.42 -18.77 -21.01
C LEU A 62 3.10 -18.64 -19.52
N VAL A 63 1.93 -19.10 -19.06
CA VAL A 63 1.61 -19.11 -17.62
C VAL A 63 2.54 -20.06 -16.87
N ASP A 64 2.86 -21.24 -17.41
CA ASP A 64 3.80 -22.15 -16.74
C ASP A 64 5.26 -21.66 -16.77
N VAL A 65 5.66 -20.93 -17.82
CA VAL A 65 7.03 -20.40 -17.97
C VAL A 65 7.21 -19.05 -17.24
N TYR A 66 6.15 -18.24 -17.12
CA TYR A 66 6.20 -16.88 -16.55
C TYR A 66 5.34 -16.69 -15.30
N ALA A 67 4.71 -17.73 -14.74
CA ALA A 67 4.27 -17.70 -13.36
C ALA A 67 5.43 -18.19 -12.49
N PRO A 68 6.34 -17.31 -12.00
CA PRO A 68 6.91 -17.61 -10.71
C PRO A 68 5.69 -17.67 -9.80
N GLN A 69 5.32 -18.88 -9.34
CA GLN A 69 4.50 -18.97 -8.14
C GLN A 69 5.16 -18.02 -7.16
N PRO A 70 4.48 -16.95 -6.71
CA PRO A 70 5.04 -16.10 -5.69
C PRO A 70 5.02 -16.97 -4.43
N LYS A 71 6.07 -17.79 -4.25
CA LYS A 71 6.44 -18.25 -2.93
C LYS A 71 6.53 -16.96 -2.15
N ARG A 72 5.61 -16.80 -1.19
CA ARG A 72 5.65 -15.74 -0.17
C ARG A 72 6.92 -15.94 0.66
N GLN A 73 8.07 -15.78 0.04
CA GLN A 73 9.33 -15.59 0.72
C GLN A 73 9.32 -14.14 1.10
N ALA A 74 9.19 -13.91 2.39
CA ALA A 74 9.27 -12.57 2.92
C ALA A 74 10.61 -11.96 2.51
N TRP A 75 10.56 -10.74 1.99
CA TRP A 75 11.68 -10.04 1.38
C TRP A 75 12.91 -9.97 2.32
N TRP A 76 12.71 -9.97 3.63
CA TRP A 76 13.80 -10.00 4.63
C TRP A 76 14.58 -11.31 4.68
N SER A 77 14.00 -12.45 4.25
CA SER A 77 14.77 -13.70 4.17
C SER A 77 15.98 -13.55 3.26
N ARG A 78 15.86 -12.77 2.17
CA ARG A 78 16.95 -12.46 1.23
C ARG A 78 18.02 -11.54 1.84
N LEU A 79 17.63 -10.65 2.76
CA LEU A 79 18.56 -9.81 3.53
C LEU A 79 19.44 -10.64 4.47
N PHE A 80 18.88 -11.68 5.09
CA PHE A 80 19.60 -12.53 6.04
C PHE A 80 20.35 -13.70 5.38
N THR A 81 19.92 -14.18 4.21
CA THR A 81 20.61 -15.25 3.48
C THR A 81 21.78 -14.76 2.63
N GLY A 82 22.03 -13.45 2.57
CA GLY A 82 23.17 -12.87 1.84
C GLY A 82 23.10 -13.03 0.32
N ASP A 83 21.97 -13.50 -0.21
CA ASP A 83 21.76 -13.76 -1.63
C ASP A 83 21.26 -12.48 -2.32
N PHE A 84 22.08 -11.44 -2.25
CA PHE A 84 21.96 -10.26 -3.11
C PHE A 84 22.62 -10.57 -4.45
N SER A 85 22.08 -11.56 -5.16
CA SER A 85 22.47 -11.79 -6.54
C SER A 85 22.02 -10.56 -7.35
N VAL A 86 23.01 -9.75 -7.73
CA VAL A 86 22.91 -8.47 -8.47
C VAL A 86 22.56 -8.61 -9.98
N PRO A 87 22.51 -9.77 -10.68
CA PRO A 87 22.47 -9.76 -12.14
C PRO A 87 21.14 -9.28 -12.74
N GLN A 88 20.05 -9.18 -11.96
CA GLN A 88 18.78 -8.65 -12.45
C GLN A 88 18.63 -7.12 -12.34
N LEU A 89 19.45 -6.43 -11.55
CA LEU A 89 19.36 -4.97 -11.42
C LEU A 89 19.90 -4.24 -12.66
N VAL A 90 20.81 -4.86 -13.41
CA VAL A 90 21.45 -4.22 -14.57
C VAL A 90 20.51 -4.09 -15.78
N LEU A 91 19.43 -4.88 -15.84
CA LEU A 91 18.54 -4.89 -17.02
C LEU A 91 17.49 -3.77 -17.05
N ARG A 92 17.29 -2.95 -15.99
CA ARG A 92 16.25 -1.91 -15.97
C ARG A 92 16.68 -0.62 -15.24
N PRO A 93 17.49 0.25 -15.88
CA PRO A 93 18.01 1.48 -15.26
C PRO A 93 16.91 2.45 -14.80
N ASN A 94 15.78 2.51 -15.53
CA ASN A 94 14.66 3.39 -15.17
C ASN A 94 13.96 2.97 -13.86
N VAL A 95 14.02 1.67 -13.51
CA VAL A 95 13.42 1.17 -12.26
C VAL A 95 14.27 1.55 -11.05
N ILE A 96 15.59 1.58 -11.20
CA ILE A 96 16.53 1.98 -10.14
C ILE A 96 16.35 3.45 -9.80
N ALA A 97 16.24 4.32 -10.80
CA ALA A 97 16.01 5.75 -10.57
C ALA A 97 14.71 6.00 -9.79
N ALA A 98 13.62 5.33 -10.19
CA ALA A 98 12.33 5.45 -9.52
C ALA A 98 12.36 4.90 -8.07
N GLN A 99 12.99 3.74 -7.84
CA GLN A 99 13.12 3.16 -6.50
C GLN A 99 14.03 4.00 -5.60
N GLY A 100 15.12 4.53 -6.14
CA GLY A 100 16.03 5.42 -5.40
C GLY A 100 15.33 6.71 -4.96
N LEU A 101 14.55 7.32 -5.87
CA LEU A 101 13.79 8.52 -5.56
C LEU A 101 12.69 8.24 -4.52
N ALA A 102 12.01 7.09 -4.63
CA ALA A 102 11.03 6.66 -3.63
C ALA A 102 11.65 6.42 -2.25
N ALA A 103 12.83 5.77 -2.18
CA ALA A 103 13.55 5.56 -0.93
C ALA A 103 14.00 6.88 -0.30
N LEU A 104 14.46 7.84 -1.11
CA LEU A 104 14.90 9.14 -0.64
C LEU A 104 13.72 9.98 -0.13
N MET A 105 12.58 9.94 -0.81
CA MET A 105 11.34 10.57 -0.34
C MET A 105 10.83 9.95 0.95
N LEU A 106 10.92 8.62 1.10
CA LEU A 106 10.54 7.93 2.32
C LEU A 106 11.48 8.27 3.48
N ALA A 107 12.79 8.37 3.23
CA ALA A 107 13.75 8.83 4.21
C ALA A 107 13.45 10.27 4.67
N LEU A 108 13.21 11.19 3.74
CA LEU A 108 12.81 12.58 4.06
C LEU A 108 11.49 12.64 4.83
N ALA A 109 10.48 11.88 4.41
CA ALA A 109 9.20 11.83 5.10
C ALA A 109 9.36 11.29 6.53
N SER A 110 10.15 10.22 6.72
CA SER A 110 10.44 9.68 8.04
C SER A 110 11.16 10.71 8.92
N TRP A 111 12.13 11.44 8.36
CA TRP A 111 12.85 12.49 9.06
C TRP A 111 11.93 13.64 9.49
N GLN A 112 11.01 14.08 8.62
CA GLN A 112 10.03 15.10 8.94
C GLN A 112 9.12 14.65 10.09
N VAL A 113 8.66 13.39 10.08
CA VAL A 113 7.85 12.84 11.18
C VAL A 113 8.63 12.82 12.50
N PHE A 114 9.90 12.41 12.49
CA PHE A 114 10.74 12.44 13.69
C PHE A 114 11.04 13.87 14.18
N GLY A 115 11.26 14.81 13.27
CA GLY A 115 11.43 16.24 13.60
C GLY A 115 10.15 16.85 14.18
N TRP A 116 8.99 16.41 13.69
CA TRP A 116 7.70 16.80 14.26
C TRP A 116 7.53 16.20 15.65
N LEU A 117 7.80 14.90 15.82
CA LEU A 117 7.70 14.22 17.11
C LEU A 117 8.66 14.77 18.17
N SER A 118 9.83 15.29 17.79
CA SER A 118 10.79 15.87 18.73
C SER A 118 10.42 17.27 19.21
N THR A 119 9.58 18.00 18.48
CA THR A 119 9.05 19.30 18.92
C THR A 119 7.91 19.16 19.92
N PHE A 120 7.24 18.01 19.96
CA PHE A 120 6.41 17.64 21.10
C PHE A 120 7.32 17.21 22.24
N GLN A 121 7.43 18.02 23.29
CA GLN A 121 7.89 17.48 24.56
C GLN A 121 6.85 16.43 24.97
N PRO A 122 7.20 15.14 25.03
CA PRO A 122 6.25 14.15 25.53
C PRO A 122 5.99 14.51 26.99
N VAL A 123 4.84 15.13 27.24
CA VAL A 123 4.31 15.23 28.60
C VAL A 123 4.06 13.80 28.98
N VAL A 124 4.98 13.20 29.74
CA VAL A 124 4.81 11.90 30.39
C VAL A 124 3.82 12.10 31.54
N GLY A 125 2.61 12.54 31.18
CA GLY A 125 1.44 12.65 32.02
C GLY A 125 0.60 11.44 31.71
N ASP A 126 0.78 10.41 32.54
CA ASP A 126 -0.04 9.21 32.64
C ASP A 126 -0.42 8.54 31.31
N VAL A 127 0.52 7.74 30.80
CA VAL A 127 0.29 6.84 29.65
C VAL A 127 -0.97 5.99 29.86
N GLY A 128 -1.32 5.67 31.11
CA GLY A 128 -2.56 4.97 31.47
C GLY A 128 -3.80 5.76 31.07
N TYR A 129 -3.86 7.06 31.37
CA TYR A 129 -4.98 7.91 31.01
C TYR A 129 -5.10 8.08 29.49
N ALA A 130 -3.98 8.27 28.78
CA ALA A 130 -3.99 8.40 27.33
C ALA A 130 -4.49 7.12 26.63
N VAL A 131 -4.05 5.94 27.09
CA VAL A 131 -4.54 4.65 26.58
C VAL A 131 -6.02 4.47 26.91
N GLN A 132 -6.44 4.82 28.13
CA GLN A 132 -7.84 4.71 28.53
C GLN A 132 -8.75 5.62 27.68
N LEU A 133 -8.29 6.82 27.32
CA LEU A 133 -9.02 7.76 26.48
C LEU A 133 -9.11 7.28 25.02
N VAL A 134 -8.08 6.60 24.51
CA VAL A 134 -8.10 5.99 23.17
C VAL A 134 -9.01 4.76 23.11
N VAL A 135 -8.98 3.91 24.14
CA VAL A 135 -9.82 2.70 24.21
C VAL A 135 -11.30 3.05 24.42
N THR A 136 -11.59 4.10 25.19
CA THR A 136 -12.97 4.57 25.41
C THR A 136 -13.52 5.46 24.30
N SER A 137 -12.66 5.91 23.38
CA SER A 137 -13.07 6.72 22.23
C SER A 137 -13.80 5.87 21.18
N PRO A 138 -14.83 6.43 20.50
CA PRO A 138 -15.48 5.79 19.35
C PRO A 138 -14.50 5.51 18.19
N ALA A 139 -13.31 6.12 18.20
CA ALA A 139 -12.24 5.84 17.24
C ALA A 139 -11.69 4.40 17.32
N SER A 140 -11.83 3.73 18.47
CA SER A 140 -11.38 2.34 18.65
C SER A 140 -12.05 1.35 17.70
N THR A 141 -13.29 1.63 17.28
CA THR A 141 -14.01 0.80 16.29
C THR A 141 -13.34 0.82 14.91
N TYR A 142 -12.66 1.92 14.56
CA TYR A 142 -11.91 2.02 13.31
C TYR A 142 -10.54 1.32 13.36
N ILE A 143 -9.95 1.15 14.56
CA ILE A 143 -8.67 0.45 14.73
C ILE A 143 -8.77 -1.00 14.25
N ASN A 144 -9.92 -1.66 14.46
CA ASN A 144 -10.16 -3.02 13.96
C ASN A 144 -10.28 -3.11 12.44
N SER A 145 -10.56 -2.00 11.74
CA SER A 145 -10.64 -1.95 10.28
C SER A 145 -9.29 -1.72 9.61
N PHE A 146 -8.30 -1.19 10.36
CA PHE A 146 -6.94 -1.16 9.87
C PHE A 146 -6.38 -2.59 9.92
N GLN A 147 -6.05 -3.14 8.75
CA GLN A 147 -5.10 -4.25 8.66
C GLN A 147 -3.71 -3.69 9.05
N LEU A 148 -3.54 -3.39 10.33
CA LEU A 148 -2.25 -3.10 10.92
C LEU A 148 -1.45 -4.38 10.78
N ASP A 149 -0.57 -4.40 9.79
CA ASP A 149 0.41 -5.45 9.64
C ASP A 149 1.32 -5.39 10.88
N LEU A 150 1.01 -6.24 11.87
CA LEU A 150 1.76 -6.38 13.12
C LEU A 150 3.25 -6.63 12.85
N GLN A 151 3.60 -7.21 11.69
CA GLN A 151 4.98 -7.42 11.28
C GLN A 151 5.65 -6.09 10.90
N SER A 152 4.97 -5.22 10.16
CA SER A 152 5.45 -3.87 9.86
C SER A 152 5.62 -3.04 11.12
N LEU A 153 4.67 -3.12 12.06
CA LEU A 153 4.71 -2.38 13.32
C LEU A 153 5.86 -2.88 14.21
N GLY A 154 6.05 -4.20 14.30
CA GLY A 154 7.22 -4.78 14.98
C GLY A 154 8.54 -4.33 14.37
N LEU A 155 8.65 -4.30 13.04
CA LEU A 155 9.86 -3.88 12.34
C LEU A 155 10.16 -2.40 12.59
N TRP A 156 9.16 -1.51 12.49
CA TRP A 156 9.32 -0.09 12.80
C TRP A 156 9.64 0.16 14.27
N SER A 157 9.12 -0.67 15.19
CA SER A 157 9.47 -0.62 16.60
C SER A 157 10.94 -0.95 16.84
N VAL A 158 11.46 -2.00 16.19
CA VAL A 158 12.87 -2.39 16.29
C VAL A 158 13.78 -1.30 15.72
N VAL A 159 13.42 -0.73 14.56
CA VAL A 159 14.16 0.39 13.96
C VAL A 159 14.15 1.61 14.89
N GLY A 160 13.00 1.93 15.50
CA GLY A 160 12.88 3.00 16.49
C GLY A 160 13.75 2.78 17.73
N ILE A 161 13.77 1.56 18.27
CA ILE A 161 14.61 1.18 19.42
C ILE A 161 16.10 1.29 19.06
N ALA A 162 16.51 0.80 17.89
CA ALA A 162 17.89 0.88 17.43
C ALA A 162 18.32 2.34 17.20
N GLY A 163 17.48 3.15 16.56
CA GLY A 163 17.71 4.57 16.37
C GLY A 163 17.81 5.33 17.70
N TRP A 164 16.93 5.02 18.65
CA TRP A 164 17.00 5.59 20.00
C TRP A 164 18.31 5.21 20.69
N LEU A 165 18.75 3.95 20.61
CA LEU A 165 20.00 3.49 21.23
C LEU A 165 21.23 4.25 20.74
N ILE A 166 21.26 4.60 19.45
CA ILE A 166 22.38 5.28 18.78
C ILE A 166 22.30 6.81 18.93
N SER A 167 21.10 7.37 19.12
CA SER A 167 20.90 8.81 19.30
C SER A 167 21.69 9.36 20.49
N GLU A 168 21.99 10.67 20.50
CA GLU A 168 22.72 11.35 21.58
C GLU A 168 22.10 11.12 22.97
N ASN A 169 20.78 10.98 23.02
CA ASN A 169 20.02 10.69 24.23
C ASN A 169 19.98 9.19 24.59
N GLY A 170 20.44 8.33 23.70
CA GLY A 170 20.50 6.87 23.81
C GLY A 170 21.65 6.33 24.64
N LEU A 171 21.55 5.05 24.99
CA LEU A 171 22.54 4.34 25.81
C LEU A 171 23.95 4.35 25.20
N ILE A 172 24.07 4.29 23.88
CA ILE A 172 25.36 4.28 23.17
C ILE A 172 25.82 5.72 22.91
N GLY A 173 24.92 6.61 22.50
CA GLY A 173 25.20 8.04 22.30
C GLY A 173 25.78 8.71 23.55
N ARG A 174 25.29 8.38 24.74
CA ARG A 174 25.85 8.89 26.02
C ARG A 174 27.24 8.35 26.36
N ARG A 175 27.67 7.24 25.76
CA ARG A 175 28.98 6.61 26.02
C ARG A 175 30.05 7.04 25.02
N LEU A 176 29.67 7.42 23.81
CA LEU A 176 30.58 7.92 22.76
C LEU A 176 31.41 9.15 23.17
N PRO A 177 30.88 10.20 23.81
CA PRO A 177 31.68 11.36 24.22
C PRO A 177 32.65 11.04 25.38
N ARG A 178 32.48 9.91 26.09
CA ARG A 178 33.46 9.45 27.10
C ARG A 178 34.68 8.75 26.49
N LEU A 179 34.63 8.39 25.20
CA LEU A 179 35.70 7.68 24.50
C LEU A 179 36.63 8.61 23.70
N GLY A 180 36.44 9.93 23.77
CA GLY A 180 37.37 10.92 23.22
C GLY A 180 37.48 10.96 21.69
N LEU A 181 36.51 10.37 20.97
CA LEU A 181 36.42 10.43 19.52
C LEU A 181 35.43 11.54 19.13
N SER A 182 35.94 12.76 18.97
CA SER A 182 35.26 13.88 18.31
C SER A 182 36.04 14.28 17.08
#